data_AF-A0A821DJD4-F1
#
_entry.id   AF-A0A821DJD4-F1
#
_cell.length_a   1.000
_cell.length_b   1.000
_cell.length_c   1.000
_cell.angle_alpha   90.00
_cell.angle_beta   90.00
_cell.angle_gamma   90.00
#
_symmetry.space_group_name_H-M   'P 1'
#
loop_
_entity.id
_entity.type
_entity.pdbx_description
1 polymer ?
#
loop_
_entity_poly.entity_id
_entity_poly.type
_entity_poly.pdbx_seq_one_letter_code
_entity_poly.pdbx_strand_id
1 'polypeptide(L)'
;MFSLLVNIPANAKWAQNGVTVAGGHEYGDATNQLSYHFDLFVDDDQTVVIADLGNHRITQWKNGNTTNGQVVAGGNGAGKRLHQLNLPTDVLIDKETDS
;
A
#
# COMPACT_ATOMS: atom_id res chain seq x y z
N MET A 1 3.34 38.04 -2.66
CA MET A 1 3.02 36.65 -2.26
C MET A 1 4.34 35.91 -2.20
N PHE A 2 4.86 35.59 -1.01
CA PHE A 2 6.14 34.90 -0.86
C PHE A 2 5.90 33.39 -0.89
N SER A 3 6.49 32.72 -1.88
CA SER A 3 6.61 31.26 -1.88
C SER A 3 7.52 30.86 -0.73
N LEU A 4 6.99 30.12 0.25
CA LEU A 4 7.80 29.52 1.30
C LEU A 4 8.56 28.34 0.68
N LEU A 5 9.78 28.58 0.19
CA LEU A 5 10.68 27.49 -0.16
C LEU A 5 11.08 26.81 1.15
N VAL A 6 10.70 25.55 1.32
CA VAL A 6 11.14 24.74 2.46
C VAL A 6 12.65 24.56 2.35
N ASN A 7 13.40 25.16 3.28
CA ASN A 7 14.84 24.98 3.37
C ASN A 7 15.16 23.64 4.05
N ILE A 8 15.34 22.59 3.26
CA ILE A 8 15.74 21.27 3.77
C ILE A 8 17.28 21.18 3.74
N PRO A 9 17.96 21.21 4.90
CA PRO A 9 19.41 21.12 4.93
C PRO A 9 19.87 19.72 4.46
N ALA A 10 21.06 19.64 3.87
CA ALA A 10 21.62 18.39 3.34
C ALA A 10 21.79 17.28 4.39
N ASN A 11 21.78 17.62 5.68
CA ASN A 11 21.85 16.70 6.80
C ASN A 11 20.51 16.49 7.52
N ALA A 12 19.40 16.93 6.93
CA ALA A 12 18.07 16.70 7.48
C ALA A 12 17.86 15.19 7.69
N LYS A 13 17.50 14.84 8.92
CA LYS A 13 17.03 13.51 9.27
C LYS A 13 15.55 13.61 9.62
N TRP A 14 14.81 12.53 9.38
CA TRP A 14 13.47 12.38 9.92
C TRP A 14 13.53 12.57 11.44
N ALA A 15 12.71 13.48 11.96
CA ALA A 15 12.72 13.84 13.37
C ALA A 15 12.13 12.76 14.28
N GLN A 16 11.48 11.75 13.69
CA GLN A 16 10.80 10.67 14.41
C GLN A 16 11.24 9.29 13.87
N ASN A 17 11.12 8.28 14.73
CA ASN A 17 11.26 6.89 14.31
C ASN A 17 10.13 6.53 13.32
N GLY A 18 10.48 5.87 12.22
CA GLY A 18 9.50 5.29 11.31
C GLY A 18 8.83 4.06 11.93
N VAL A 19 7.61 3.77 11.50
CA VAL A 19 6.91 2.52 11.80
C VAL A 19 6.66 1.77 10.50
N THR A 20 6.77 0.44 10.53
CA THR A 20 6.34 -0.40 9.41
C THR A 20 4.82 -0.44 9.41
N VAL A 21 4.21 0.04 8.33
CA VAL A 21 2.75 0.03 8.15
C VAL A 21 2.29 -1.18 7.33
N ALA A 22 3.13 -1.67 6.41
CA ALA A 22 2.83 -2.81 5.55
C ALA A 22 4.04 -3.75 5.39
N GLY A 23 3.77 -5.06 5.35
CA GLY A 23 4.79 -6.09 5.19
C GLY A 23 5.67 -6.27 6.44
N GLY A 24 7.00 -6.34 6.24
CA GLY A 24 7.99 -6.43 7.33
C GLY A 24 8.28 -7.84 7.86
N HIS A 25 7.70 -8.88 7.26
CA HIS A 25 7.83 -10.27 7.73
C HIS A 25 8.34 -11.19 6.61
N GLU A 26 9.34 -10.73 5.87
CA GLU A 26 9.90 -11.42 4.70
C GLU A 26 8.94 -11.49 3.50
N TYR A 27 9.46 -12.06 2.41
CA TYR A 27 8.71 -12.33 1.19
C TYR A 27 7.73 -13.49 1.42
N GLY A 28 6.48 -13.33 0.98
CA GLY A 28 5.49 -14.40 1.04
C GLY A 28 4.07 -13.91 0.87
N ASP A 29 3.09 -14.79 1.15
CA ASP A 29 1.67 -14.58 0.91
C ASP A 29 0.83 -14.51 2.20
N ALA A 30 1.47 -14.60 3.38
CA ALA A 30 0.77 -14.36 4.63
C ALA A 30 0.19 -12.93 4.68
N THR A 31 -0.77 -12.71 5.58
CA THR A 31 -1.44 -11.40 5.70
C THR A 31 -0.50 -10.28 6.13
N ASN A 32 0.65 -10.61 6.72
CA ASN A 32 1.71 -9.69 7.13
C ASN A 32 2.90 -9.63 6.14
N GLN A 33 2.76 -10.23 4.95
CA GLN A 33 3.81 -10.35 3.93
C GLN A 33 3.36 -9.75 2.59
N LEU A 34 4.34 -9.42 1.76
CA LEU A 34 4.16 -8.93 0.38
C LEU A 34 5.11 -9.69 -0.56
N SER A 35 4.76 -9.76 -1.84
CA SER A 35 5.49 -10.49 -2.88
C SER A 35 5.57 -9.66 -4.17
N TYR A 36 6.78 -9.25 -4.55
CA TYR A 36 7.04 -8.47 -5.78
C TYR A 36 6.09 -7.28 -5.99
N HIS A 37 5.71 -6.55 -4.93
CA HIS A 37 4.79 -5.40 -5.04
C HIS A 37 5.35 -4.29 -5.94
N PHE A 38 4.47 -3.57 -6.65
CA PHE A 38 4.86 -2.54 -7.62
C PHE A 38 4.49 -1.13 -7.20
N ASP A 39 3.22 -0.89 -6.85
CA ASP A 39 2.74 0.45 -6.49
C ASP A 39 1.86 0.45 -5.23
N LEU A 40 1.68 1.64 -4.66
CA LEU A 40 0.82 1.89 -3.52
C LEU A 40 0.09 3.24 -3.62
N PHE A 41 -1.08 3.29 -2.99
CA PHE A 41 -1.82 4.51 -2.74
C PHE A 41 -1.93 4.76 -1.23
N VAL A 42 -1.90 6.02 -0.81
CA VAL A 42 -2.16 6.43 0.58
C VAL A 42 -3.32 7.41 0.61
N ASP A 43 -4.36 7.11 1.38
CA ASP A 43 -5.51 7.99 1.57
C ASP A 43 -5.31 9.02 2.70
N ASP A 44 -6.30 9.90 2.90
CA ASP A 44 -6.23 10.98 3.90
C ASP A 44 -6.28 10.44 5.35
N ASP A 45 -6.81 9.22 5.53
CA ASP A 45 -6.82 8.48 6.80
C ASP A 45 -5.50 7.72 7.04
N GLN A 46 -4.50 7.90 6.18
CA GLN A 46 -3.21 7.21 6.18
C GLN A 46 -3.34 5.69 6.00
N THR A 47 -4.43 5.23 5.39
CA THR A 47 -4.54 3.86 4.90
C THR A 47 -3.62 3.67 3.70
N VAL A 48 -2.81 2.63 3.73
CA VAL A 48 -1.96 2.22 2.61
C VAL A 48 -2.65 1.10 1.84
N VAL A 49 -2.82 1.26 0.54
CA VAL A 49 -3.34 0.22 -0.36
C VAL A 49 -2.25 -0.16 -1.34
N ILE A 50 -1.98 -1.46 -1.47
CA ILE A 50 -0.81 -1.96 -2.21
C ILE A 50 -1.26 -2.98 -3.26
N ALA A 51 -0.72 -2.84 -4.47
CA ALA A 51 -0.76 -3.87 -5.50
C ALA A 51 0.31 -4.94 -5.20
N ASP A 52 -0.11 -6.02 -4.55
CA ASP A 52 0.73 -7.15 -4.16
C ASP A 52 0.80 -8.16 -5.32
N LEU A 53 1.55 -7.76 -6.35
CA LEU A 53 1.60 -8.36 -7.67
C LEU A 53 1.86 -9.88 -7.65
N GLY A 54 2.86 -10.30 -6.89
CA GLY A 54 3.30 -11.70 -6.82
C GLY A 54 2.28 -12.60 -6.12
N ASN A 55 1.42 -12.02 -5.28
CA ASN A 55 0.33 -12.72 -4.62
C ASN A 55 -1.03 -12.54 -5.33
N HIS A 56 -1.05 -11.81 -6.46
CA HIS A 56 -2.24 -11.57 -7.27
C HIS A 56 -3.41 -10.99 -6.45
N ARG A 57 -3.11 -9.99 -5.61
CA ARG A 57 -4.09 -9.38 -4.69
C ARG A 57 -3.84 -7.89 -4.51
N ILE A 58 -4.88 -7.17 -4.11
CA ILE A 58 -4.77 -5.82 -3.54
C ILE A 58 -4.96 -5.93 -2.04
N THR A 59 -4.07 -5.32 -1.27
CA THR A 59 -4.13 -5.32 0.20
C THR A 59 -4.28 -3.91 0.77
N GLN A 60 -5.05 -3.78 1.84
CA GLN A 60 -5.27 -2.55 2.59
C GLN A 60 -4.65 -2.66 3.99
N TRP A 61 -3.95 -1.61 4.42
CA TRP A 61 -3.24 -1.53 5.69
C TRP A 61 -3.59 -0.23 6.39
N LYS A 62 -4.17 -0.30 7.59
CA LYS A 62 -4.56 0.90 8.33
C LYS A 62 -3.36 1.44 9.12
N ASN A 63 -3.28 2.76 9.22
CA ASN A 63 -2.35 3.38 10.14
C ASN A 63 -2.69 3.00 11.59
N GLY A 64 -1.67 2.85 12.44
CA GLY A 64 -1.88 2.55 13.87
C GLY A 64 -1.61 1.11 14.29
N ASN A 65 -0.53 0.51 13.81
CA ASN A 65 0.05 -0.75 14.34
C ASN A 65 -0.68 -2.04 13.90
N THR A 66 -1.32 -2.05 12.73
CA THR A 66 -1.77 -3.32 12.12
C THR A 66 -0.59 -4.00 11.44
N THR A 67 -0.14 -5.14 11.96
CA THR A 67 0.90 -5.96 11.31
C THR A 67 0.36 -6.79 10.15
N ASN A 68 -0.97 -6.83 9.96
CA ASN A 68 -1.63 -7.66 8.95
C ASN A 68 -2.47 -6.78 8.02
N GLY A 69 -2.29 -6.96 6.72
CA GLY A 69 -3.11 -6.38 5.67
C GLY A 69 -4.41 -7.15 5.46
N GLN A 70 -5.43 -6.45 4.99
CA GLN A 70 -6.68 -7.05 4.55
C GLN A 70 -6.71 -7.15 3.02
N VAL A 71 -7.08 -8.32 2.49
CA VAL A 71 -7.28 -8.48 1.04
C VAL A 71 -8.60 -7.82 0.65
N VAL A 72 -8.54 -6.81 -0.21
CA VAL A 72 -9.72 -6.07 -0.69
C VAL A 72 -10.12 -6.45 -2.12
N ALA A 73 -9.20 -7.06 -2.88
CA ALA A 73 -9.48 -7.66 -4.19
C ALA A 73 -8.47 -8.77 -4.52
N GLY A 74 -8.89 -9.78 -5.28
CA GLY A 74 -8.02 -10.89 -5.69
C GLY A 74 -7.70 -11.89 -4.58
N GLY A 75 -6.46 -12.42 -4.56
CA GLY A 75 -5.97 -13.34 -3.53
C GLY A 75 -6.36 -14.81 -3.71
N ASN A 76 -7.03 -15.16 -4.82
CA ASN A 76 -7.46 -16.53 -5.14
C ASN A 76 -6.71 -17.09 -6.37
N GLY A 77 -5.42 -16.75 -6.47
CA GLY A 77 -4.55 -17.06 -7.60
C GLY A 77 -4.79 -16.20 -8.83
N ALA A 78 -3.86 -16.31 -9.79
CA ALA A 78 -3.92 -15.62 -11.07
C ALA A 78 -5.16 -16.05 -11.88
N GLY A 79 -5.92 -15.10 -12.42
CA GLY A 79 -6.97 -15.44 -13.38
C GLY A 79 -7.95 -14.32 -13.71
N LYS A 80 -9.06 -14.71 -14.33
CA LYS A 80 -10.13 -13.82 -14.84
C LYS A 80 -11.48 -14.04 -14.15
N ARG A 81 -11.52 -14.86 -13.10
CA ARG A 81 -12.76 -15.05 -12.30
C ARG A 81 -12.98 -13.83 -11.42
N LEU A 82 -14.21 -13.64 -10.97
CA LEU A 82 -14.64 -12.46 -10.21
C LEU A 82 -13.76 -12.14 -8.99
N HIS A 83 -13.23 -13.17 -8.33
CA HIS A 83 -12.41 -13.05 -7.12
C HIS A 83 -10.90 -13.25 -7.39
N GLN A 84 -10.47 -13.18 -8.65
CA GLN A 84 -9.08 -13.33 -9.07
C GLN A 84 -8.56 -12.03 -9.69
N LEU A 85 -7.28 -11.76 -9.47
CA LEU A 85 -6.52 -10.77 -10.23
C LEU A 85 -5.37 -11.50 -10.92
N ASN A 86 -4.73 -10.87 -11.89
CA ASN A 86 -3.54 -11.42 -12.52
C ASN A 86 -2.48 -10.34 -12.64
N LEU A 87 -1.46 -10.44 -11.79
CA LEU A 87 -0.34 -9.49 -11.73
C LEU A 87 -0.80 -8.03 -11.67
N PRO A 88 -1.58 -7.61 -10.65
CA PRO A 88 -1.94 -6.21 -10.51
C PRO A 88 -0.67 -5.38 -10.28
N THR A 89 -0.52 -4.29 -11.04
CA THR A 89 0.68 -3.43 -10.99
C THR A 89 0.44 -2.10 -10.27
N ASP A 90 -0.79 -1.63 -10.26
CA ASP A 90 -1.16 -0.28 -9.83
C ASP A 90 -2.50 -0.29 -9.09
N VAL A 91 -2.71 0.70 -8.23
CA VAL A 91 -3.97 0.95 -7.52
C VAL A 91 -4.19 2.46 -7.41
N LEU A 92 -5.36 2.90 -7.88
CA LEU A 92 -5.86 4.24 -7.66
C LEU A 92 -7.18 4.15 -6.90
N ILE A 93 -7.34 5.00 -5.89
CA ILE A 93 -8.63 5.15 -5.20
C ILE A 93 -9.31 6.39 -5.77
N ASP A 94 -10.49 6.16 -6.34
CA ASP A 94 -11.41 7.25 -6.64
C ASP A 94 -12.05 7.73 -5.34
N LYS A 95 -11.86 9.01 -5.04
CA LYS A 95 -12.44 9.66 -3.85
C LYS A 95 -13.83 10.23 -4.14
N GLU A 96 -14.22 10.31 -5.39
CA GLU A 96 -15.53 10.79 -5.78
C GLU A 96 -16.49 9.60 -5.87
N THR A 97 -17.67 9.73 -5.28
CA THR A 97 -18.74 8.76 -5.50
C THR A 97 -19.51 9.19 -6.74
N ASP A 98 -19.19 8.58 -7.88
CA ASP A 98 -20.07 8.63 -9.04
C ASP A 98 -21.41 7.99 -8.67
N SER A 99 -22.44 8.84 -8.52
CA SER A 99 -23.82 8.47 -8.22
C SER A 99 -24.61 8.19 -9.51
#